data_AF-A0A2T7PZ50-F1
#
_entry.id   AF-A0A2T7PZ50-F1
#
_cell.length_a   1.000
_cell.length_b   1.000
_cell.length_c   1.000
_cell.angle_alpha   90.00
_cell.angle_beta   90.00
_cell.angle_gamma   90.00
#
_symmetry.space_group_name_H-M   'P 1'
#
loop_
_entity.id
_entity.type
_entity.pdbx_description
1 polymer ?
#
loop_
_entity_poly.entity_id
_entity_poly.type
_entity_poly.pdbx_seq_one_letter_code
_entity_poly.pdbx_strand_id
1 'polypeptide(L)'
;MVNVQEGVILGLLDMPSVSYCDAETGKVVPLQAAVKKDNVEAQAALAILHACSKLSLQDALQAGKLDPRTGQALHPETGQPLDVATARRQGLWNPHLVFCVDETSGVTSLGTLMDQGRFDPLLGKIRRPSGELLSLEEAIARGVLTPVIQPEQLLDTTPSLTELIDLGKVNPSSTTFVGPNDYRMSLPDALANGFLTLSSKVKQDPDTGDIYLAQDDDVVRALVDVKENTDWLADVERAMARQARPSQRLQRLKEQIDETQGVRREVSQKEGEVASIQQAEELIAAGGQHKSDTSQQLQKLKYNAADLKLRFGNALNEAESRENKMVRINEGLEEFYFRLDETDQWLDSAIEHTQDLQASHSSLEEQLVVFKDFVEEVKTKEEDMTKLTKTADEFKEQSQEFERDVEAYRTRLQILPTIREEAEIGILDEELESIEAKYKDVSLAKVTSHELGKIPGKDKQDLEAVRTIKSELIGHERRLKELTTAGERLMEGLKEAGLTWLLDDVHSVMEDRAEQHSALLQQIGAREEQLDLSLSHQHNAATRLDAVLDMVQRAEHQLKSVGAISLDKERLADQLQEQRLMNADISSNKAAGATSWRDRRSIWRDPQTGASQREAGRRATLRGVQDT
;
A
#
# COMPACT_ATOMS: atom_id res chain seq x y z
N MET A 1 -30.86 -32.14 41.45
CA MET A 1 -31.05 -31.31 40.25
C MET A 1 -31.36 -32.21 39.08
N VAL A 2 -32.37 -31.85 38.29
CA VAL A 2 -32.81 -32.65 37.13
C VAL A 2 -32.34 -31.92 35.87
N ASN A 3 -31.59 -32.62 35.01
CA ASN A 3 -31.19 -32.12 33.69
C ASN A 3 -32.43 -31.97 32.78
N VAL A 4 -32.47 -30.98 31.88
CA VAL A 4 -33.59 -30.74 30.92
C VAL A 4 -34.03 -32.01 30.20
N GLN A 5 -33.09 -32.81 29.69
CA GLN A 5 -33.44 -34.05 28.97
C GLN A 5 -34.07 -35.09 29.90
N GLU A 6 -33.53 -35.26 31.10
CA GLU A 6 -34.09 -36.16 32.10
C GLU A 6 -35.46 -35.67 32.60
N GLY A 7 -35.64 -34.36 32.81
CA GLY A 7 -36.88 -33.77 33.31
C GLY A 7 -38.04 -33.89 32.33
N VAL A 8 -37.76 -33.75 31.03
CA VAL A 8 -38.76 -33.98 29.97
C VAL A 8 -39.06 -35.47 29.79
N ILE A 9 -38.03 -36.32 29.81
CA ILE A 9 -38.19 -37.78 29.65
C ILE A 9 -38.92 -38.41 30.84
N LEU A 10 -38.70 -37.89 32.06
CA LEU A 10 -39.33 -38.36 33.29
C LEU A 10 -40.70 -37.71 33.56
N GLY A 11 -41.17 -36.80 32.69
CA GLY A 11 -42.48 -36.12 32.84
C GLY A 11 -42.53 -35.09 33.98
N LEU A 12 -41.37 -34.63 34.44
CA LEU A 12 -41.21 -33.67 35.54
C LEU A 12 -41.30 -32.21 35.07
N LEU A 13 -41.29 -31.98 33.76
CA LEU A 13 -41.43 -30.66 33.15
C LEU A 13 -42.59 -30.68 32.15
N ASP A 14 -43.62 -29.87 32.42
CA ASP A 14 -44.75 -29.70 31.52
C ASP A 14 -44.48 -28.54 30.56
N MET A 15 -44.20 -28.87 29.30
CA MET A 15 -43.78 -27.90 28.28
C MET A 15 -44.88 -26.90 27.87
N PRO A 16 -46.16 -27.28 27.69
CA PRO A 16 -47.20 -26.32 27.37
C PRO A 16 -47.46 -25.31 28.48
N SER A 17 -47.43 -25.73 29.74
CA SER A 17 -47.61 -24.82 30.89
C SER A 17 -46.30 -24.20 31.39
N VAL A 18 -45.17 -24.57 30.79
CA VAL A 18 -43.79 -24.19 31.18
C VAL A 18 -43.64 -24.23 32.70
N SER A 19 -44.00 -25.37 33.28
CA SER A 19 -44.06 -25.59 34.72
C SER A 19 -43.33 -26.87 35.12
N TYR A 20 -42.82 -26.90 36.34
CA TYR A 20 -42.16 -28.06 36.94
C TYR A 20 -43.13 -28.81 37.86
N CYS A 21 -43.13 -30.13 37.72
CA CYS A 21 -43.91 -31.07 38.53
C CYS A 21 -42.95 -31.84 39.43
N ASP A 22 -43.09 -31.65 40.74
CA ASP A 22 -42.32 -32.39 41.73
C ASP A 22 -42.77 -33.87 41.78
N ALA A 23 -41.81 -34.80 41.62
CA ALA A 23 -42.04 -36.25 41.59
C ALA A 23 -42.56 -36.82 42.92
N GLU A 24 -42.19 -36.21 44.05
CA GLU A 24 -42.52 -36.71 45.39
C GLU A 24 -43.82 -36.11 45.93
N THR A 25 -44.10 -34.84 45.60
CA THR A 25 -45.26 -34.11 46.12
C THR A 25 -46.41 -33.96 45.12
N GLY A 26 -46.16 -34.21 43.84
CA GLY A 26 -47.14 -34.03 42.75
C GLY A 26 -47.56 -32.57 42.53
N LYS A 27 -46.85 -31.61 43.16
CA LYS A 27 -47.20 -30.20 43.12
C LYS A 27 -46.58 -29.52 41.89
N VAL A 28 -47.43 -28.89 41.08
CA VAL A 28 -47.02 -28.11 39.91
C VAL A 28 -46.65 -26.69 40.33
N VAL A 29 -45.47 -26.24 39.95
CA VAL A 29 -44.98 -24.87 40.20
C VAL A 29 -44.45 -24.27 38.90
N PRO A 30 -44.65 -22.95 38.66
CA PRO A 30 -44.09 -22.28 37.49
C PRO A 30 -42.57 -22.45 37.43
N LEU A 31 -42.02 -22.57 36.22
CA LEU A 31 -40.59 -22.81 36.04
C LEU A 31 -39.73 -21.75 36.75
N GLN A 32 -40.15 -20.49 36.77
CA GLN A 32 -39.45 -19.40 37.48
C GLN A 32 -39.42 -19.63 38.99
N ALA A 33 -40.52 -20.12 39.56
CA ALA A 33 -40.61 -20.41 40.99
C ALA A 33 -39.88 -21.70 41.37
N ALA A 34 -39.78 -22.65 40.44
CA ALA A 34 -39.02 -23.89 40.60
C ALA A 34 -37.51 -23.63 40.64
N VAL A 35 -37.03 -22.69 39.80
CA VAL A 35 -35.64 -22.23 39.80
C VAL A 35 -35.30 -21.50 41.10
N LYS A 36 -36.18 -20.60 41.60
CA LYS A 36 -35.98 -19.91 42.88
C LYS A 36 -35.96 -20.83 44.12
N LYS A 37 -36.34 -22.10 43.97
CA LYS A 37 -36.33 -23.11 45.03
C LYS A 37 -35.25 -24.17 44.81
N ASP A 38 -34.35 -23.96 43.85
CA ASP A 38 -33.28 -24.87 43.44
C ASP A 38 -33.75 -26.26 42.97
N ASN A 39 -35.03 -26.41 42.62
CA ASN A 39 -35.58 -27.67 42.13
C ASN A 39 -35.19 -27.92 40.65
N VAL A 40 -34.98 -26.84 39.88
CA VAL A 40 -34.58 -26.87 38.46
C VAL A 40 -33.37 -25.95 38.26
N GLU A 41 -32.37 -26.41 37.52
CA GLU A 41 -31.18 -25.61 37.21
C GLU A 41 -31.53 -24.35 36.39
N ALA A 42 -30.94 -23.21 36.76
CA ALA A 42 -31.20 -21.94 36.08
C ALA A 42 -30.82 -21.97 34.58
N GLN A 43 -29.70 -22.62 34.24
CA GLN A 43 -29.24 -22.75 32.85
C GLN A 43 -30.18 -23.63 32.00
N ALA A 44 -30.72 -24.67 32.62
CA ALA A 44 -31.72 -25.56 32.03
C ALA A 44 -33.03 -24.78 31.74
N ALA A 45 -33.49 -23.99 32.71
CA ALA A 45 -34.68 -23.15 32.57
C ALA A 45 -34.50 -22.04 31.51
N LEU A 46 -33.32 -21.41 31.45
CA LEU A 46 -33.00 -20.40 30.44
C LEU A 46 -33.10 -20.95 29.01
N ALA A 47 -32.54 -22.14 28.76
CA ALA A 47 -32.61 -22.78 27.45
C ALA A 47 -34.07 -23.06 27.01
N ILE A 48 -34.93 -23.46 27.95
CA ILE A 48 -36.36 -23.68 27.71
C ILE A 48 -37.05 -22.35 27.38
N LEU A 49 -36.78 -21.29 28.15
CA LEU A 49 -37.37 -19.98 27.91
C LEU A 49 -36.90 -19.33 26.60
N HIS A 50 -35.64 -19.54 26.18
CA HIS A 50 -35.15 -19.15 24.84
C HIS A 50 -35.83 -19.92 23.71
N ALA A 51 -36.22 -21.17 23.93
CA ALA A 51 -37.01 -21.92 22.95
C ALA A 51 -38.45 -21.37 22.88
N CYS A 52 -39.05 -21.05 24.03
CA CYS A 52 -40.37 -20.44 24.11
C CYS A 52 -40.40 -19.03 23.49
N SER A 53 -39.33 -18.24 23.61
CA SER A 53 -39.28 -16.89 23.03
C SER A 53 -39.28 -16.87 21.50
N LYS A 54 -38.78 -17.93 20.84
CA LYS A 54 -38.85 -18.11 19.36
C LYS A 54 -40.25 -18.49 18.86
N LEU A 55 -41.15 -18.85 19.78
CA LEU A 55 -42.53 -19.23 19.53
C LEU A 55 -43.47 -18.34 20.33
N SER A 56 -43.13 -17.05 20.40
CA SER A 56 -43.84 -16.11 21.26
C SER A 56 -45.18 -15.67 20.65
N LEU A 57 -46.07 -15.17 21.51
CA LEU A 57 -47.32 -14.55 21.10
C LEU A 57 -47.04 -13.32 20.21
N GLN A 58 -45.97 -12.57 20.48
CA GLN A 58 -45.53 -11.46 19.63
C GLN A 58 -45.25 -11.93 18.19
N ASP A 59 -44.51 -13.03 18.03
CA ASP A 59 -44.21 -13.58 16.70
C ASP A 59 -45.48 -14.05 15.98
N ALA A 60 -46.43 -14.64 16.72
CA ALA A 60 -47.72 -15.04 16.16
C ALA A 60 -48.58 -13.85 15.70
N LEU A 61 -48.54 -12.73 16.44
CA LEU A 61 -49.23 -11.48 16.07
C LEU A 61 -48.57 -10.80 14.86
N GLN A 62 -47.23 -10.72 14.83
CA GLN A 62 -46.49 -10.11 13.72
C GLN A 62 -46.57 -10.94 12.43
N ALA A 63 -46.57 -12.27 12.54
CA ALA A 63 -46.78 -13.17 11.41
C ALA A 63 -48.23 -13.17 10.91
N GLY A 64 -49.13 -12.35 11.49
CA GLY A 64 -50.53 -12.26 11.09
C GLY A 64 -51.28 -13.58 11.28
N LYS A 65 -50.88 -14.41 12.26
CA LYS A 65 -51.56 -15.68 12.55
C LYS A 65 -52.74 -15.50 13.51
N LEU A 66 -52.75 -14.39 14.24
CA LEU A 66 -53.76 -14.05 15.24
C LEU A 66 -54.01 -12.54 15.19
N ASP A 67 -55.27 -12.13 15.16
CA ASP A 67 -55.64 -10.72 15.23
C ASP A 67 -55.74 -10.28 16.70
N PRO A 68 -54.98 -9.27 17.16
CA PRO A 68 -54.97 -8.84 18.56
C PRO A 68 -56.27 -8.16 19.01
N ARG A 69 -57.08 -7.62 18.07
CA ARG A 69 -58.33 -6.91 18.38
C ARG A 69 -59.48 -7.87 18.60
N THR A 70 -59.59 -8.84 17.70
CA THR A 70 -60.68 -9.82 17.70
C THR A 70 -60.30 -11.10 18.43
N GLY A 71 -59.01 -11.37 18.61
CA GLY A 71 -58.49 -12.59 19.21
C GLY A 71 -58.71 -13.84 18.36
N GLN A 72 -59.05 -13.66 17.08
CA GLN A 72 -59.34 -14.74 16.12
C GLN A 72 -58.07 -15.13 15.37
N ALA A 73 -57.92 -16.43 15.11
CA ALA A 73 -56.83 -16.93 14.28
C ALA A 73 -57.12 -16.62 12.81
N LEU A 74 -56.09 -16.36 12.00
CA LEU A 74 -56.25 -16.14 10.57
C LEU A 74 -55.88 -17.41 9.80
N HIS A 75 -56.75 -17.84 8.88
CA HIS A 75 -56.50 -19.04 8.08
C HIS A 75 -55.25 -18.85 7.21
N PRO A 76 -54.26 -19.77 7.24
CA PRO A 76 -52.95 -19.57 6.59
C PRO A 76 -53.02 -19.28 5.09
N GLU A 77 -53.99 -19.89 4.39
CA GLU A 77 -54.12 -19.76 2.92
C GLU A 77 -55.15 -18.71 2.45
N THR A 78 -56.17 -18.40 3.26
CA THR A 78 -57.30 -17.56 2.84
C THR A 78 -57.34 -16.22 3.57
N GLY A 79 -56.56 -16.07 4.64
CA GLY A 79 -56.53 -14.87 5.48
C GLY A 79 -57.85 -14.56 6.21
N GLN A 80 -58.84 -15.47 6.16
CA GLN A 80 -60.13 -15.26 6.81
C GLN A 80 -60.03 -15.51 8.33
N PRO A 81 -60.77 -14.74 9.14
CA PRO A 81 -60.83 -14.94 10.57
C PRO A 81 -61.56 -16.24 10.92
N LEU A 82 -60.95 -17.01 11.80
CA LEU A 82 -61.45 -18.28 12.30
C LEU A 82 -61.30 -18.31 13.82
N ASP A 83 -62.29 -18.87 14.50
CA ASP A 83 -62.18 -19.06 15.94
C ASP A 83 -61.03 -20.04 16.28
N VAL A 84 -60.38 -19.81 17.42
CA VAL A 84 -59.18 -20.55 17.82
C VAL A 84 -59.48 -22.03 18.05
N ALA A 85 -60.69 -22.38 18.50
CA ALA A 85 -61.12 -23.76 18.71
C ALA A 85 -61.22 -24.54 17.39
N THR A 86 -61.73 -23.91 16.33
CA THR A 86 -61.89 -24.48 15.01
C THR A 86 -60.55 -24.55 14.27
N ALA A 87 -59.71 -23.53 14.40
CA ALA A 87 -58.33 -23.57 13.89
C ALA A 87 -57.50 -24.71 14.51
N ARG A 88 -57.67 -24.96 15.83
CA ARG A 88 -57.04 -26.10 16.54
C ARG A 88 -57.58 -27.45 16.06
N ARG A 89 -58.90 -27.60 15.90
CA ARG A 89 -59.51 -28.86 15.43
C ARG A 89 -59.12 -29.22 13.99
N GLN A 90 -58.90 -28.22 13.14
CA GLN A 90 -58.46 -28.41 11.76
C GLN A 90 -56.94 -28.61 11.63
N GLY A 91 -56.18 -28.53 12.74
CA GLY A 91 -54.72 -28.68 12.74
C GLY A 91 -53.95 -27.51 12.12
N LEU A 92 -54.65 -26.42 11.78
CA LEU A 92 -54.08 -25.24 11.11
C LEU A 92 -53.27 -24.38 12.07
N TRP A 93 -53.65 -24.40 13.35
CA TRP A 93 -52.96 -23.64 14.39
C TRP A 93 -52.91 -24.45 15.70
N ASN A 94 -51.77 -24.40 16.38
CA ASN A 94 -51.59 -25.07 17.66
C ASN A 94 -51.33 -24.04 18.79
N PRO A 95 -52.37 -23.68 19.58
CA PRO A 95 -52.24 -22.74 20.69
C PRO A 95 -51.25 -23.17 21.77
N HIS A 96 -50.95 -24.47 21.90
CA HIS A 96 -49.97 -24.99 22.86
C HIS A 96 -48.51 -24.72 22.47
N LEU A 97 -48.29 -24.24 21.24
CA LEU A 97 -46.97 -23.84 20.73
C LEU A 97 -46.85 -22.31 20.61
N VAL A 98 -47.73 -21.55 21.26
CA VAL A 98 -47.67 -20.08 21.28
C VAL A 98 -47.54 -19.64 22.72
N PHE A 99 -46.40 -19.08 23.08
CA PHE A 99 -46.03 -18.77 24.46
C PHE A 99 -46.14 -17.28 24.78
N CYS A 100 -46.57 -16.97 26.00
CA CYS A 100 -46.66 -15.60 26.52
C CYS A 100 -46.37 -15.59 28.03
N VAL A 101 -46.22 -14.39 28.60
CA VAL A 101 -46.10 -14.22 30.05
C VAL A 101 -47.45 -13.77 30.60
N ASP A 102 -48.05 -14.59 31.46
CA ASP A 102 -49.27 -14.28 32.19
C ASP A 102 -48.97 -13.71 33.58
N GLU A 103 -49.78 -12.74 34.00
CA GLU A 103 -49.65 -12.06 35.30
C GLU A 103 -49.73 -13.00 36.51
N THR A 104 -50.43 -14.15 36.39
CA THR A 104 -50.62 -15.09 37.50
C THR A 104 -49.76 -16.35 37.40
N SER A 105 -49.55 -16.85 36.18
CA SER A 105 -48.92 -18.16 35.94
C SER A 105 -47.47 -18.06 35.47
N GLY A 106 -46.96 -16.86 35.18
CA GLY A 106 -45.64 -16.69 34.58
C GLY A 106 -45.65 -17.06 33.10
N VAL A 107 -44.54 -17.62 32.59
CA VAL A 107 -44.48 -18.05 31.18
C VAL A 107 -45.40 -19.25 30.98
N THR A 108 -46.30 -19.17 29.99
CA THR A 108 -47.26 -20.24 29.70
C THR A 108 -47.70 -20.18 28.23
N SER A 109 -48.24 -21.27 27.69
CA SER A 109 -48.82 -21.27 26.35
C SER A 109 -50.26 -20.76 26.35
N LEU A 110 -50.68 -20.18 25.22
CA LEU A 110 -52.07 -19.77 25.01
C LEU A 110 -53.03 -20.96 25.08
N GLY A 111 -52.59 -22.14 24.66
CA GLY A 111 -53.33 -23.39 24.80
C GLY A 111 -53.52 -23.81 26.26
N THR A 112 -52.53 -23.58 27.12
CA THR A 112 -52.69 -23.82 28.56
C THR A 112 -53.66 -22.82 29.19
N LEU A 113 -53.61 -21.54 28.80
CA LEU A 113 -54.60 -20.55 29.23
C LEU A 113 -56.03 -20.91 28.77
N MET A 114 -56.17 -21.50 27.57
CA MET A 114 -57.44 -22.07 27.10
C MET A 114 -57.93 -23.18 28.00
N ASP A 115 -57.06 -24.16 28.28
CA ASP A 115 -57.41 -25.34 29.05
C ASP A 115 -57.73 -24.97 30.53
N GLN A 116 -57.17 -23.87 31.04
CA GLN A 116 -57.48 -23.27 32.35
C GLN A 116 -58.72 -22.35 32.35
N GLY A 117 -59.38 -22.14 31.19
CA GLY A 117 -60.54 -21.24 31.06
C GLY A 117 -60.20 -19.75 31.18
N ARG A 118 -58.91 -19.40 31.09
CA ARG A 118 -58.39 -18.03 31.12
C ARG A 118 -58.37 -17.39 29.74
N PHE A 119 -58.36 -18.17 28.67
CA PHE A 119 -58.60 -17.70 27.30
C PHE A 119 -59.87 -18.35 26.75
N ASP A 120 -60.82 -17.56 26.28
CA ASP A 120 -62.02 -18.05 25.61
C ASP A 120 -61.70 -18.25 24.11
N PRO A 121 -61.65 -19.50 23.61
CA PRO A 121 -61.24 -19.76 22.23
C PRO A 121 -62.32 -19.45 21.19
N LEU A 122 -63.55 -19.17 21.61
CA LEU A 122 -64.64 -18.74 20.73
C LEU A 122 -64.69 -17.22 20.62
N LEU A 123 -64.46 -16.52 21.73
CA LEU A 123 -64.49 -15.06 21.78
C LEU A 123 -63.12 -14.40 21.55
N GLY A 124 -62.03 -15.16 21.64
CA GLY A 124 -60.66 -14.65 21.49
C GLY A 124 -60.20 -13.74 22.64
N LYS A 125 -60.86 -13.82 23.80
CA LYS A 125 -60.65 -12.90 24.93
C LYS A 125 -59.99 -13.55 26.12
N ILE A 126 -59.20 -12.77 26.85
CA ILE A 126 -58.57 -13.18 28.10
C ILE A 126 -59.48 -12.81 29.26
N ARG A 127 -59.71 -13.77 30.14
CA ARG A 127 -60.46 -13.60 31.38
C ARG A 127 -59.49 -13.37 32.53
N ARG A 128 -59.63 -12.23 33.22
CA ARG A 128 -58.89 -11.97 34.45
C ARG A 128 -59.45 -12.75 35.65
N PRO A 129 -58.69 -12.90 36.75
CA PRO A 129 -59.22 -13.43 38.01
C PRO A 129 -60.41 -12.65 38.58
N SER A 130 -60.52 -11.36 38.25
CA SER A 130 -61.67 -10.50 38.58
C SER A 130 -62.95 -10.84 37.79
N GLY A 131 -62.86 -11.68 36.77
CA GLY A 131 -63.95 -12.08 35.88
C GLY A 131 -64.12 -11.18 34.64
N GLU A 132 -63.35 -10.10 34.53
CA GLU A 132 -63.36 -9.18 33.37
C GLU A 132 -62.81 -9.89 32.11
N LEU A 133 -63.44 -9.65 30.95
CA LEU A 133 -63.02 -10.17 29.65
C LEU A 133 -62.38 -9.06 28.83
N LEU A 134 -61.11 -9.25 28.46
CA LEU A 134 -60.29 -8.29 27.71
C LEU A 134 -59.92 -8.85 26.34
N SER A 135 -59.83 -7.99 25.32
CA SER A 135 -59.16 -8.38 24.08
C SER A 135 -57.67 -8.62 24.32
N LEU A 136 -56.97 -9.28 23.39
CA LEU A 136 -55.53 -9.46 23.50
C LEU A 136 -54.80 -8.12 23.50
N GLU A 137 -55.21 -7.16 22.66
CA GLU A 137 -54.66 -5.79 22.65
C GLU A 137 -54.83 -5.08 24.01
N GLU A 138 -56.02 -5.18 24.63
CA GLU A 138 -56.29 -4.58 25.93
C GLU A 138 -55.55 -5.29 27.07
N ALA A 139 -55.44 -6.62 27.01
CA ALA A 139 -54.71 -7.43 27.97
C ALA A 139 -53.21 -7.10 27.94
N ILE A 140 -52.65 -6.85 26.75
CA ILE A 140 -51.26 -6.43 26.59
C ILE A 140 -51.05 -5.01 27.09
N ALA A 141 -51.90 -4.06 26.68
CA ALA A 141 -51.78 -2.66 27.09
C ALA A 141 -51.91 -2.46 28.61
N ARG A 142 -52.69 -3.31 29.30
CA ARG A 142 -52.85 -3.30 30.76
C ARG A 142 -51.86 -4.18 31.52
N GLY A 143 -50.92 -4.83 30.82
CA GLY A 143 -49.89 -5.69 31.41
C GLY A 143 -50.39 -7.02 32.00
N VAL A 144 -51.61 -7.45 31.62
CA VAL A 144 -52.19 -8.74 32.01
C VAL A 144 -51.46 -9.89 31.31
N LEU A 145 -51.12 -9.65 30.05
CA LEU A 145 -50.31 -10.53 29.22
C LEU A 145 -49.14 -9.74 28.65
N THR A 146 -47.95 -10.32 28.68
CA THR A 146 -46.81 -9.79 27.93
C THR A 146 -46.56 -10.70 26.71
N PRO A 147 -46.65 -10.16 25.47
CA PRO A 147 -46.56 -10.96 24.26
C PRO A 147 -45.11 -11.35 23.91
N VAL A 148 -44.14 -10.58 24.42
CA VAL A 148 -42.70 -10.84 24.29
C VAL A 148 -42.23 -11.59 25.53
N ILE A 149 -41.51 -12.68 25.32
CA ILE A 149 -40.80 -13.38 26.38
C ILE A 149 -39.35 -12.90 26.34
N GLN A 150 -38.89 -12.28 27.43
CA GLN A 150 -37.49 -11.86 27.63
C GLN A 150 -36.89 -12.78 28.70
N PRO A 151 -36.27 -13.92 28.31
CA PRO A 151 -35.83 -14.95 29.25
C PRO A 151 -34.89 -14.46 30.34
N GLU A 152 -34.03 -13.50 30.00
CA GLU A 152 -33.03 -12.88 30.90
C GLU A 152 -33.67 -12.00 31.99
N GLN A 153 -34.88 -11.47 31.76
CA GLN A 153 -35.61 -10.64 32.73
C GLN A 153 -36.60 -11.45 33.58
N LEU A 154 -37.08 -12.59 33.08
CA LEU A 154 -38.17 -13.38 33.68
C LEU A 154 -37.70 -14.39 34.72
N LEU A 155 -36.59 -15.05 34.43
CA LEU A 155 -35.78 -15.66 35.45
C LEU A 155 -34.89 -14.51 35.88
N ASP A 156 -35.17 -13.90 37.03
CA ASP A 156 -34.23 -12.93 37.62
C ASP A 156 -32.94 -13.70 37.88
N THR A 157 -32.13 -13.73 36.83
CA THR A 157 -30.88 -14.46 36.69
C THR A 157 -29.74 -13.52 36.97
N THR A 158 -30.05 -12.29 37.44
CA THR A 158 -29.12 -11.51 38.22
C THR A 158 -28.99 -12.24 39.55
N PRO A 159 -27.95 -13.08 39.71
CA PRO A 159 -27.85 -13.92 40.88
C PRO A 159 -27.56 -12.98 42.05
N SER A 160 -28.05 -13.29 43.25
CA SER A 160 -27.71 -12.47 44.42
C SER A 160 -26.19 -12.41 44.56
N LEU A 161 -25.61 -11.35 45.16
CA LEU A 161 -24.15 -11.27 45.26
C LEU A 161 -23.61 -12.57 45.90
N THR A 162 -24.29 -13.10 46.92
CA THR A 162 -24.03 -14.40 47.58
C THR A 162 -24.08 -15.60 46.64
N GLU A 163 -25.06 -15.67 45.73
CA GLU A 163 -25.10 -16.75 44.73
C GLU A 163 -24.05 -16.54 43.63
N LEU A 164 -23.76 -15.30 43.23
CA LEU A 164 -22.66 -14.98 42.30
C LEU A 164 -21.29 -15.33 42.90
N ILE A 165 -21.16 -15.26 44.22
CA ILE A 165 -19.99 -15.69 45.00
C ILE A 165 -19.86 -17.20 44.97
N ASP A 166 -20.94 -17.89 45.33
CA ASP A 166 -20.98 -19.34 45.39
C ASP A 166 -20.86 -19.98 43.99
N LEU A 167 -21.29 -19.26 42.95
CA LEU A 167 -21.11 -19.59 41.52
C LEU A 167 -19.77 -19.10 40.93
N GLY A 168 -18.96 -18.34 41.67
CA GLY A 168 -17.64 -17.82 41.25
C GLY A 168 -17.65 -16.71 40.19
N LYS A 169 -18.82 -16.11 39.92
CA LYS A 169 -19.06 -15.03 38.94
C LYS A 169 -18.88 -13.61 39.51
N VAL A 170 -19.00 -13.47 40.83
CA VAL A 170 -18.58 -12.26 41.57
C VAL A 170 -17.64 -12.68 42.65
N ASN A 171 -16.68 -11.81 42.89
CA ASN A 171 -15.81 -11.98 44.01
C ASN A 171 -15.86 -10.72 44.93
N PRO A 172 -16.61 -10.76 46.07
CA PRO A 172 -16.92 -9.70 47.05
C PRO A 172 -15.81 -8.85 47.60
N SER A 173 -14.57 -9.23 47.42
CA SER A 173 -13.44 -8.44 47.87
C SER A 173 -12.55 -8.12 46.72
N SER A 174 -12.88 -8.64 45.51
CA SER A 174 -12.35 -8.19 44.25
C SER A 174 -13.16 -7.11 43.58
N THR A 175 -14.26 -6.71 44.19
CA THR A 175 -15.25 -5.79 43.62
C THR A 175 -15.33 -5.89 42.08
N THR A 176 -15.29 -7.10 41.51
CA THR A 176 -15.31 -7.31 40.06
C THR A 176 -16.35 -8.36 39.75
N PHE A 177 -17.13 -8.03 38.73
CA PHE A 177 -18.29 -8.75 38.28
C PHE A 177 -18.03 -9.23 36.87
N VAL A 178 -18.38 -10.49 36.62
CA VAL A 178 -18.21 -11.13 35.33
C VAL A 178 -19.58 -11.23 34.66
N GLY A 179 -19.81 -10.37 33.66
CA GLY A 179 -21.06 -10.27 32.91
C GLY A 179 -21.16 -11.31 31.78
N PRO A 180 -22.16 -11.17 30.89
CA PRO A 180 -22.37 -12.08 29.77
C PRO A 180 -21.12 -12.16 28.88
N ASN A 181 -20.78 -13.37 28.39
CA ASN A 181 -19.56 -13.69 27.62
C ASN A 181 -18.24 -13.57 28.39
N ASP A 182 -18.30 -13.72 29.72
CA ASP A 182 -17.15 -13.68 30.64
C ASP A 182 -16.37 -12.36 30.65
N TYR A 183 -17.04 -11.28 30.23
CA TYR A 183 -16.50 -9.93 30.28
C TYR A 183 -16.46 -9.43 31.73
N ARG A 184 -15.26 -9.12 32.21
CA ARG A 184 -15.02 -8.77 33.61
C ARG A 184 -14.97 -7.25 33.78
N MET A 185 -15.83 -6.68 34.61
CA MET A 185 -15.88 -5.24 34.91
C MET A 185 -15.87 -5.00 36.43
N SER A 186 -15.64 -3.76 36.88
CA SER A 186 -15.67 -3.42 38.32
C SER A 186 -17.11 -3.45 38.85
N LEU A 187 -17.35 -3.63 40.15
CA LEU A 187 -18.69 -3.57 40.77
C LEU A 187 -19.33 -2.19 40.51
N PRO A 188 -18.61 -1.05 40.62
CA PRO A 188 -19.12 0.25 40.20
C PRO A 188 -19.48 0.31 38.71
N ASP A 189 -18.64 -0.23 37.82
CA ASP A 189 -18.94 -0.30 36.37
C ASP A 189 -20.10 -1.25 36.08
N ALA A 190 -20.24 -2.36 36.81
CA ALA A 190 -21.34 -3.32 36.66
C ALA A 190 -22.66 -2.79 37.22
N LEU A 191 -22.61 -1.96 38.26
CA LEU A 191 -23.75 -1.21 38.79
C LEU A 191 -24.10 -0.03 37.86
N ALA A 192 -23.10 0.68 37.32
CA ALA A 192 -23.29 1.81 36.40
C ALA A 192 -23.78 1.38 35.02
N ASN A 193 -23.34 0.20 34.53
CA ASN A 193 -23.77 -0.41 33.28
C ASN A 193 -25.02 -1.31 33.43
N GLY A 194 -25.61 -1.41 34.63
CA GLY A 194 -26.90 -2.10 34.87
C GLY A 194 -26.86 -3.64 34.92
N PHE A 195 -25.68 -4.24 35.05
CA PHE A 195 -25.50 -5.70 35.15
C PHE A 195 -25.61 -6.26 36.59
N LEU A 196 -25.73 -5.38 37.60
CA LEU A 196 -25.92 -5.71 39.02
C LEU A 196 -27.03 -4.86 39.64
N THR A 197 -27.82 -5.42 40.56
CA THR A 197 -28.86 -4.73 41.32
C THR A 197 -28.53 -4.66 42.83
N LEU A 198 -28.99 -3.58 43.48
CA LEU A 198 -28.64 -3.04 44.82
C LEU A 198 -28.88 -3.92 46.07
N SER A 199 -28.96 -5.26 45.95
CA SER A 199 -29.07 -6.15 47.12
C SER A 199 -27.73 -6.42 47.83
N SER A 200 -26.63 -5.86 47.31
CA SER A 200 -25.29 -5.86 47.92
C SER A 200 -25.26 -5.00 49.19
N LYS A 201 -24.68 -5.50 50.30
CA LYS A 201 -24.58 -4.72 51.56
C LYS A 201 -23.52 -3.62 51.45
N VAL A 202 -23.99 -2.49 50.93
CA VAL A 202 -23.38 -1.17 50.98
C VAL A 202 -23.39 -0.64 52.41
N LYS A 203 -22.31 0.02 52.84
CA LYS A 203 -22.37 0.90 54.01
C LYS A 203 -22.42 2.35 53.53
N GLN A 204 -23.31 3.11 54.15
CA GLN A 204 -23.49 4.53 53.91
C GLN A 204 -22.81 5.28 55.05
N ASP A 205 -22.01 6.29 54.71
CA ASP A 205 -21.50 7.22 55.71
C ASP A 205 -22.65 7.96 56.39
N PRO A 206 -22.75 7.95 57.73
CA PRO A 206 -23.78 8.70 58.43
C PRO A 206 -23.63 10.23 58.24
N ASP A 207 -22.41 10.72 58.00
CA ASP A 207 -22.12 12.17 57.99
C ASP A 207 -21.98 12.75 56.56
N THR A 208 -21.45 11.99 55.60
CA THR A 208 -21.26 12.46 54.21
C THR A 208 -22.31 11.94 53.23
N GLY A 209 -23.01 10.85 53.56
CA GLY A 209 -24.00 10.22 52.67
C GLY A 209 -23.41 9.42 51.51
N ASP A 210 -22.09 9.29 51.41
CA ASP A 210 -21.42 8.51 50.36
C ASP A 210 -21.59 7.01 50.57
N ILE A 211 -21.76 6.32 49.45
CA ILE A 211 -21.91 4.86 49.38
C ILE A 211 -20.54 4.26 49.12
N TYR A 212 -19.99 3.58 50.12
CA TYR A 212 -18.72 2.90 49.99
C TYR A 212 -18.84 1.41 50.25
N LEU A 213 -18.09 0.67 49.43
CA LEU A 213 -17.87 -0.75 49.60
C LEU A 213 -17.02 -0.95 50.85
N ALA A 214 -17.37 -1.94 51.66
CA ALA A 214 -16.86 -2.00 53.02
C ALA A 214 -15.35 -2.31 53.17
N GLN A 215 -14.52 -2.48 52.10
CA GLN A 215 -13.03 -2.54 52.17
C GLN A 215 -12.26 -2.11 50.87
N ASP A 216 -11.10 -1.48 51.12
CA ASP A 216 -9.87 -1.09 50.35
C ASP A 216 -9.95 -0.25 49.06
N ASP A 217 -9.97 1.07 49.26
CA ASP A 217 -9.96 2.17 48.26
C ASP A 217 -8.79 2.11 47.26
N ASP A 218 -7.60 1.68 47.72
CA ASP A 218 -6.37 1.66 46.90
C ASP A 218 -6.38 0.66 45.74
N VAL A 219 -7.02 -0.51 45.93
CA VAL A 219 -7.08 -1.57 44.90
C VAL A 219 -8.08 -1.19 43.80
N VAL A 220 -9.20 -0.58 44.20
CA VAL A 220 -10.21 -0.07 43.26
C VAL A 220 -9.61 1.07 42.44
N ARG A 221 -8.86 1.98 43.07
CA ARG A 221 -8.14 3.05 42.39
C ARG A 221 -7.12 2.52 41.37
N ALA A 222 -6.28 1.54 41.75
CA ALA A 222 -5.33 0.93 40.83
C ALA A 222 -6.00 0.22 39.63
N LEU A 223 -7.19 -0.37 39.82
CA LEU A 223 -7.97 -0.96 38.73
C LEU A 223 -8.52 0.09 37.75
N VAL A 224 -8.90 1.26 38.24
CA VAL A 224 -9.32 2.39 37.41
C VAL A 224 -8.11 2.92 36.61
N ASP A 225 -6.97 3.13 37.27
CA ASP A 225 -5.74 3.60 36.63
C ASP A 225 -5.25 2.64 35.53
N VAL A 226 -5.34 1.32 35.75
CA VAL A 226 -5.02 0.31 34.72
C VAL A 226 -5.98 0.37 33.54
N LYS A 227 -7.28 0.61 33.79
CA LYS A 227 -8.29 0.72 32.73
C LYS A 227 -8.08 1.97 31.89
N GLU A 228 -7.87 3.12 32.51
CA GLU A 228 -7.59 4.39 31.81
C GLU A 228 -6.33 4.27 30.93
N ASN A 229 -5.26 3.65 31.44
CA ASN A 229 -4.06 3.40 30.65
C ASN A 229 -4.28 2.37 29.53
N THR A 230 -5.19 1.41 29.71
CA THR A 230 -5.56 0.44 28.66
C THR A 230 -6.34 1.12 27.53
N ASP A 231 -7.27 2.03 27.87
CA ASP A 231 -8.06 2.78 26.90
C ASP A 231 -7.18 3.76 26.12
N TRP A 232 -6.30 4.50 26.83
CA TRP A 232 -5.27 5.35 26.21
C TRP A 232 -4.36 4.54 25.27
N LEU A 233 -3.88 3.37 25.70
CA LEU A 233 -3.04 2.53 24.86
C LEU A 233 -3.79 2.06 23.60
N ALA A 234 -5.08 1.75 23.71
CA ALA A 234 -5.90 1.41 22.55
C ALA A 234 -6.04 2.58 21.56
N ASP A 235 -6.05 3.83 22.03
CA ASP A 235 -6.02 5.01 21.17
C ASP A 235 -4.69 5.16 20.44
N VAL A 236 -3.57 4.95 21.15
CA VAL A 236 -2.22 4.93 20.57
C VAL A 236 -2.06 3.82 19.53
N GLU A 237 -2.49 2.60 19.85
CA GLU A 237 -2.47 1.45 18.94
C GLU A 237 -3.29 1.75 17.68
N ARG A 238 -4.44 2.43 17.81
CA ARG A 238 -5.25 2.88 16.67
C ARG A 238 -4.58 3.99 15.87
N ALA A 239 -3.88 4.93 16.51
CA ALA A 239 -3.11 5.96 15.81
C ALA A 239 -1.96 5.34 14.99
N MET A 240 -1.20 4.43 15.59
CA MET A 240 -0.14 3.68 14.92
C MET A 240 -0.70 2.78 13.80
N ALA A 241 -1.87 2.18 13.98
CA ALA A 241 -2.52 1.40 12.92
C ALA A 241 -2.99 2.26 11.73
N ARG A 242 -3.22 3.57 11.91
CA ARG A 242 -3.66 4.48 10.85
C ARG A 242 -2.52 5.06 10.01
N GLN A 243 -1.26 4.87 10.42
CA GLN A 243 -0.12 5.39 9.68
C GLN A 243 -0.13 4.91 8.22
N ALA A 244 0.10 5.85 7.32
CA ALA A 244 0.16 5.62 5.88
C ALA A 244 1.58 5.23 5.45
N ARG A 245 1.71 4.84 4.19
CA ARG A 245 3.01 4.66 3.54
C ARG A 245 3.83 5.97 3.60
N PRO A 246 5.16 5.91 3.76
CA PRO A 246 6.01 7.09 3.70
C PRO A 246 5.81 7.87 2.39
N SER A 247 5.65 9.19 2.49
CA SER A 247 5.46 10.05 1.31
C SER A 247 6.77 10.21 0.54
N GLN A 248 6.65 10.25 -0.79
CA GLN A 248 7.77 10.57 -1.70
C GLN A 248 8.12 12.07 -1.67
N ARG A 249 7.28 12.91 -1.07
CA ARG A 249 7.55 14.34 -0.91
C ARG A 249 8.20 14.61 0.44
N LEU A 250 9.38 15.22 0.40
CA LEU A 250 10.19 15.47 1.61
C LEU A 250 9.42 16.22 2.71
N GLN A 251 8.61 17.22 2.34
CA GLN A 251 7.82 18.00 3.32
C GLN A 251 6.77 17.13 4.03
N ARG A 252 6.01 16.32 3.28
CA ARG A 252 4.99 15.44 3.86
C ARG A 252 5.62 14.32 4.67
N LEU A 253 6.77 13.79 4.24
CA LEU A 253 7.51 12.80 5.01
C LEU A 253 7.98 13.35 6.36
N LYS A 254 8.44 14.61 6.41
CA LYS A 254 8.81 15.29 7.66
C LYS A 254 7.61 15.46 8.60
N GLU A 255 6.45 15.82 8.06
CA GLU A 255 5.20 15.88 8.84
C GLU A 255 4.84 14.50 9.42
N GLN A 256 4.94 13.42 8.63
CA GLN A 256 4.74 12.04 9.10
C GLN A 256 5.76 11.61 10.17
N ILE A 257 7.01 12.05 10.06
CA ILE A 257 8.05 11.84 11.08
C ILE A 257 7.68 12.55 12.38
N ASP A 258 7.28 13.81 12.31
CA ASP A 258 6.90 14.60 13.48
C ASP A 258 5.69 13.97 14.21
N GLU A 259 4.71 13.47 13.46
CA GLU A 259 3.58 12.71 14.00
C GLU A 259 4.05 11.42 14.70
N THR A 260 4.91 10.64 14.06
CA THR A 260 5.45 9.38 14.61
C THR A 260 6.30 9.62 15.86
N GLN A 261 7.12 10.67 15.86
CA GLN A 261 7.89 11.13 17.02
C GLN A 261 6.99 11.66 18.13
N GLY A 262 5.87 12.29 17.78
CA GLY A 262 4.82 12.68 18.72
C GLY A 262 4.27 11.46 19.47
N VAL A 263 3.84 10.44 18.73
CA VAL A 263 3.33 9.18 19.28
C VAL A 263 4.38 8.49 20.15
N ARG A 264 5.63 8.36 19.70
CA ARG A 264 6.69 7.75 20.53
C ARG A 264 6.91 8.54 21.83
N ARG A 265 6.98 9.88 21.76
CA ARG A 265 7.15 10.73 22.95
C ARG A 265 5.99 10.55 23.93
N GLU A 266 4.76 10.47 23.41
CA GLU A 266 3.57 10.21 24.23
C GLU A 266 3.68 8.84 24.94
N VAL A 267 4.06 7.79 24.21
CA VAL A 267 4.24 6.45 24.78
C VAL A 267 5.36 6.43 25.82
N SER A 268 6.51 7.03 25.53
CA SER A 268 7.64 7.08 26.44
C SER A 268 7.36 7.90 27.70
N GLN A 269 6.57 8.99 27.62
CA GLN A 269 6.17 9.76 28.80
C GLN A 269 5.29 8.95 29.76
N LYS A 270 4.44 8.06 29.23
CA LYS A 270 3.57 7.18 30.03
C LYS A 270 4.30 5.98 30.64
N GLU A 271 5.56 5.75 30.30
CA GLU A 271 6.39 4.66 30.87
C GLU A 271 6.46 4.73 32.40
N GLY A 272 6.58 5.95 32.96
CA GLY A 272 6.60 6.16 34.41
C GLY A 272 5.28 5.85 35.11
N GLU A 273 4.15 6.06 34.44
CA GLU A 273 2.82 5.76 34.98
C GLU A 273 2.54 4.25 34.96
N VAL A 274 2.97 3.54 33.91
CA VAL A 274 2.92 2.06 33.85
C VAL A 274 3.84 1.44 34.92
N ALA A 275 4.98 2.08 35.24
CA ALA A 275 5.83 1.67 36.35
C ALA A 275 5.20 1.90 37.74
N SER A 276 4.36 2.93 37.89
CA SER A 276 3.64 3.22 39.14
C SER A 276 2.56 2.18 39.47
N ILE A 277 1.94 1.60 38.44
CA ILE A 277 1.03 0.44 38.56
C ILE A 277 1.79 -0.76 39.17
N GLN A 278 3.07 -0.92 38.85
CA GLN A 278 3.94 -1.97 39.39
C GLN A 278 4.24 -1.77 40.89
N GLN A 279 4.36 -0.51 41.35
CA GLN A 279 4.48 -0.19 42.78
C GLN A 279 3.18 -0.47 43.53
N ALA A 280 2.02 -0.24 42.91
CA ALA A 280 0.73 -0.63 43.48
C ALA A 280 0.62 -2.16 43.63
N GLU A 281 1.10 -2.94 42.66
CA GLU A 281 1.17 -4.41 42.76
C GLU A 281 2.06 -4.90 43.91
N GLU A 282 3.22 -4.26 44.14
CA GLU A 282 4.17 -4.61 45.21
C GLU A 282 3.66 -4.22 46.60
N LEU A 283 3.06 -3.03 46.73
CA LEU A 283 2.49 -2.56 47.99
C LEU A 283 1.31 -3.41 48.45
N ILE A 284 0.49 -3.89 47.51
CA ILE A 284 -0.63 -4.78 47.83
C ILE A 284 -0.16 -6.23 48.07
N ALA A 285 0.96 -6.66 47.47
CA ALA A 285 1.61 -7.93 47.78
C ALA A 285 2.27 -7.95 49.19
N ALA A 286 2.72 -6.79 49.68
CA ALA A 286 3.28 -6.62 51.03
C ALA A 286 2.19 -6.53 52.12
N GLY A 287 0.96 -6.13 51.77
CA GLY A 287 -0.24 -6.10 52.62
C GLY A 287 -0.78 -7.50 52.92
N GLY A 288 -0.04 -8.29 53.71
CA GLY A 288 -0.43 -9.63 54.09
C GLY A 288 -1.72 -9.65 54.94
N GLN A 289 -2.70 -10.44 54.48
CA GLN A 289 -3.99 -10.83 55.11
C GLN A 289 -5.22 -9.98 54.75
N HIS A 290 -5.75 -10.12 53.54
CA HIS A 290 -7.11 -9.67 53.22
C HIS A 290 -7.97 -10.81 52.64
N LYS A 291 -9.29 -10.69 52.84
CA LYS A 291 -10.34 -11.71 52.58
C LYS A 291 -10.26 -12.25 51.15
N SER A 292 -10.87 -13.42 50.89
CA SER A 292 -10.63 -14.41 49.80
C SER A 292 -10.65 -13.91 48.35
N ASP A 293 -10.76 -12.62 48.19
CA ASP A 293 -11.71 -12.08 47.28
C ASP A 293 -11.15 -10.67 46.94
N THR A 294 -10.48 -9.96 47.87
CA THR A 294 -9.37 -9.02 47.54
C THR A 294 -8.30 -9.74 46.73
N SER A 295 -8.18 -11.05 46.93
CA SER A 295 -7.36 -11.96 46.14
C SER A 295 -7.73 -12.04 44.65
N GLN A 296 -9.02 -12.13 44.26
CA GLN A 296 -9.36 -12.14 42.82
C GLN A 296 -9.22 -10.76 42.18
N GLN A 297 -9.33 -9.68 42.96
CA GLN A 297 -9.09 -8.30 42.49
C GLN A 297 -7.65 -8.19 42.08
N LEU A 298 -6.80 -8.69 42.97
CA LEU A 298 -5.37 -8.68 42.84
C LEU A 298 -4.94 -9.53 41.67
N GLN A 299 -5.58 -10.68 41.43
CA GLN A 299 -5.30 -11.48 40.24
C GLN A 299 -5.74 -10.79 38.95
N LYS A 300 -6.91 -10.14 38.92
CA LYS A 300 -7.37 -9.38 37.75
C LYS A 300 -6.49 -8.16 37.49
N LEU A 301 -6.12 -7.43 38.53
CA LEU A 301 -5.18 -6.31 38.47
C LEU A 301 -3.83 -6.78 37.94
N LYS A 302 -3.27 -7.88 38.46
CA LYS A 302 -2.02 -8.48 37.98
C LYS A 302 -2.06 -8.90 36.52
N TYR A 303 -3.16 -9.51 36.09
CA TYR A 303 -3.32 -9.91 34.68
C TYR A 303 -3.43 -8.68 33.77
N ASN A 304 -4.29 -7.73 34.11
CA ASN A 304 -4.50 -6.52 33.32
C ASN A 304 -3.25 -5.64 33.28
N ALA A 305 -2.51 -5.53 34.39
CA ALA A 305 -1.24 -4.81 34.44
C ALA A 305 -0.14 -5.53 33.65
N ALA A 306 -0.08 -6.87 33.69
CA ALA A 306 0.85 -7.65 32.87
C ALA A 306 0.53 -7.55 31.35
N ASP A 307 -0.75 -7.62 30.97
CA ASP A 307 -1.20 -7.41 29.59
C ASP A 307 -0.90 -5.98 29.12
N LEU A 308 -1.25 -4.98 29.93
CA LEU A 308 -0.94 -3.58 29.68
C LEU A 308 0.56 -3.39 29.48
N LYS A 309 1.41 -4.00 30.33
CA LYS A 309 2.87 -3.94 30.21
C LYS A 309 3.38 -4.58 28.93
N LEU A 310 2.82 -5.72 28.53
CA LEU A 310 3.19 -6.39 27.29
C LEU A 310 2.79 -5.56 26.07
N ARG A 311 1.54 -5.08 26.03
CA ARG A 311 1.04 -4.23 24.95
C ARG A 311 1.80 -2.90 24.88
N PHE A 312 2.09 -2.29 26.02
CA PHE A 312 2.89 -1.08 26.13
C PHE A 312 4.31 -1.31 25.60
N GLY A 313 4.98 -2.38 26.04
CA GLY A 313 6.32 -2.72 25.54
C GLY A 313 6.33 -2.98 24.04
N ASN A 314 5.31 -3.67 23.52
CA ASN A 314 5.15 -3.88 22.08
C ASN A 314 4.90 -2.56 21.34
N ALA A 315 4.04 -1.69 21.86
CA ALA A 315 3.74 -0.39 21.28
C ALA A 315 4.96 0.54 21.27
N LEU A 316 5.75 0.53 22.36
CA LEU A 316 6.99 1.30 22.46
C LEU A 316 8.04 0.79 21.45
N ASN A 317 8.29 -0.52 21.41
CA ASN A 317 9.23 -1.11 20.46
C ASN A 317 8.80 -0.85 19.01
N GLU A 318 7.51 -0.93 18.72
CA GLU A 318 6.95 -0.66 17.41
C GLU A 318 7.09 0.83 17.04
N ALA A 319 6.78 1.75 17.96
CA ALA A 319 6.93 3.18 17.76
C ALA A 319 8.40 3.58 17.54
N GLU A 320 9.34 3.03 18.31
CA GLU A 320 10.78 3.25 18.13
C GLU A 320 11.29 2.67 16.81
N SER A 321 10.87 1.45 16.46
CA SER A 321 11.22 0.83 15.18
C SER A 321 10.75 1.69 14.01
N ARG A 322 9.51 2.17 14.05
CA ARG A 322 8.92 3.01 13.00
C ARG A 322 9.56 4.38 12.89
N GLU A 323 9.87 5.03 14.02
CA GLU A 323 10.63 6.28 14.02
C GLU A 323 11.98 6.09 13.33
N ASN A 324 12.74 5.06 13.75
CA ASN A 324 14.05 4.79 13.17
C ASN A 324 13.97 4.50 11.67
N LYS A 325 12.96 3.75 11.21
CA LYS A 325 12.73 3.51 9.78
C LYS A 325 12.36 4.79 9.03
N MET A 326 11.45 5.60 9.56
CA MET A 326 11.04 6.86 8.94
C MET A 326 12.21 7.85 8.84
N VAL A 327 13.06 7.95 9.86
CA VAL A 327 14.27 8.79 9.81
C VAL A 327 15.23 8.31 8.72
N ARG A 328 15.50 7.00 8.64
CA ARG A 328 16.36 6.43 7.57
C ARG A 328 15.78 6.67 6.18
N ILE A 329 14.46 6.52 6.02
CA ILE A 329 13.77 6.77 4.76
C ILE A 329 13.90 8.25 4.38
N ASN A 330 13.80 9.17 5.34
CA ASN A 330 14.03 10.60 5.09
C ASN A 330 15.47 10.92 4.73
N GLU A 331 16.45 10.33 5.40
CA GLU A 331 17.88 10.48 5.03
C GLU A 331 18.11 10.03 3.59
N GLY A 332 17.58 8.85 3.20
CA GLY A 332 17.67 8.36 1.82
C GLY A 332 16.95 9.25 0.80
N LEU A 333 15.79 9.82 1.17
CA LEU A 333 15.05 10.74 0.30
C LEU A 333 15.75 12.10 0.17
N GLU A 334 16.35 12.61 1.24
CA GLU A 334 17.18 13.83 1.19
C GLU A 334 18.42 13.62 0.32
N GLU A 335 19.07 12.46 0.45
CA GLU A 335 20.18 12.08 -0.42
C GLU A 335 19.74 11.97 -1.88
N PHE A 336 18.59 11.36 -2.16
CA PHE A 336 18.03 11.30 -3.52
C PHE A 336 17.84 12.71 -4.10
N TYR A 337 17.11 13.60 -3.41
CA TYR A 337 16.83 14.94 -3.94
C TYR A 337 18.08 15.81 -4.03
N PHE A 338 19.04 15.66 -3.12
CA PHE A 338 20.32 16.35 -3.21
C PHE A 338 21.09 15.94 -4.48
N ARG A 339 21.13 14.64 -4.76
CA ARG A 339 21.84 14.10 -5.93
C ARG A 339 21.09 14.36 -7.23
N LEU A 340 19.76 14.38 -7.19
CA LEU A 340 18.89 14.80 -8.28
C LEU A 340 19.22 16.25 -8.68
N ASP A 341 19.23 17.18 -7.71
CA ASP A 341 19.54 18.59 -7.94
C ASP A 341 20.97 18.80 -8.45
N GLU A 342 21.97 18.11 -7.89
CA GLU A 342 23.36 18.17 -8.39
C GLU A 342 23.46 17.68 -9.85
N THR A 343 22.75 16.60 -10.18
CA THR A 343 22.74 16.03 -11.53
C THR A 343 22.00 16.95 -12.50
N ASP A 344 20.89 17.55 -12.09
CA ASP A 344 20.10 18.47 -12.91
C ASP A 344 20.88 19.75 -13.24
N GLN A 345 21.52 20.37 -12.24
CA GLN A 345 22.38 21.55 -12.44
C GLN A 345 23.56 21.25 -13.37
N TRP A 346 24.15 20.06 -13.23
CA TRP A 346 25.20 19.61 -14.13
C TRP A 346 24.67 19.38 -15.55
N LEU A 347 23.51 18.75 -15.72
CA LEU A 347 22.89 18.53 -17.03
C LEU A 347 22.60 19.84 -17.74
N ASP A 348 22.04 20.84 -17.04
CA ASP A 348 21.80 22.16 -17.60
C ASP A 348 23.11 22.82 -18.06
N SER A 349 24.17 22.72 -17.24
CA SER A 349 25.51 23.22 -17.59
C SER A 349 26.13 22.47 -18.78
N ALA A 350 25.93 21.16 -18.87
CA ALA A 350 26.40 20.32 -19.96
C ALA A 350 25.66 20.63 -21.28
N ILE A 351 24.35 20.89 -21.21
CA ILE A 351 23.55 21.32 -22.36
C ILE A 351 24.05 22.68 -22.86
N GLU A 352 24.28 23.64 -21.97
CA GLU A 352 24.85 24.95 -22.35
C GLU A 352 26.25 24.79 -22.96
N HIS A 353 27.13 24.01 -22.33
CA HIS A 353 28.48 23.77 -22.82
C HIS A 353 28.52 23.09 -24.20
N THR A 354 27.65 22.12 -24.44
CA THR A 354 27.54 21.46 -25.75
C THR A 354 26.99 22.38 -26.83
N GLN A 355 26.07 23.29 -26.49
CA GLN A 355 25.59 24.33 -27.41
C GLN A 355 26.68 25.37 -27.73
N ASP A 356 27.47 25.78 -26.74
CA ASP A 356 28.59 26.71 -26.92
C ASP A 356 29.70 26.11 -27.78
N LEU A 357 30.01 24.82 -27.58
CA LEU A 357 30.95 24.09 -28.45
C LEU A 357 30.47 24.04 -29.90
N GLN A 358 29.16 23.92 -30.14
CA GLN A 358 28.57 23.97 -31.49
C GLN A 358 28.62 25.38 -32.10
N ALA A 359 28.51 26.43 -31.28
CA ALA A 359 28.56 27.83 -31.73
C ALA A 359 29.99 28.38 -31.90
N SER A 360 30.98 27.74 -31.27
CA SER A 360 32.38 28.17 -31.28
C SER A 360 33.07 27.96 -32.63
N HIS A 361 33.81 28.99 -33.08
CA HIS A 361 34.67 28.95 -34.26
C HIS A 361 36.16 28.75 -33.92
N SER A 362 36.48 28.19 -32.75
CA SER A 362 37.86 27.96 -32.30
C SER A 362 38.57 26.84 -33.09
N SER A 363 39.88 26.68 -32.88
CA SER A 363 40.67 25.64 -33.55
C SER A 363 40.13 24.25 -33.21
N LEU A 364 40.01 23.39 -34.22
CA LEU A 364 39.51 22.02 -34.09
C LEU A 364 40.34 21.17 -33.10
N GLU A 365 41.62 21.51 -32.90
CA GLU A 365 42.48 20.87 -31.89
C GLU A 365 42.10 21.29 -30.46
N GLU A 366 41.75 22.56 -30.25
CA GLU A 366 41.28 23.06 -28.95
C GLU A 366 39.89 22.48 -28.61
N GLN A 367 39.00 22.41 -29.61
CA GLN A 367 37.68 21.78 -29.46
C GLN A 367 37.77 20.29 -29.13
N LEU A 368 38.77 19.58 -29.68
CA LEU A 368 38.96 18.14 -29.43
C LEU A 368 39.44 17.85 -28.00
N VAL A 369 40.29 18.72 -27.43
CA VAL A 369 40.73 18.60 -26.03
C VAL A 369 39.54 18.82 -25.09
N VAL A 370 38.78 19.91 -25.29
CA VAL A 370 37.60 20.22 -24.47
C VAL A 370 36.53 19.12 -24.58
N PHE A 371 36.30 18.58 -25.77
CA PHE A 371 35.37 17.47 -25.97
C PHE A 371 35.83 16.18 -25.27
N LYS A 372 37.13 15.88 -25.27
CA LYS A 372 37.67 14.70 -24.59
C LYS A 372 37.47 14.82 -23.08
N ASP A 373 37.72 15.99 -22.51
CA ASP A 373 37.52 16.25 -21.09
C ASP A 373 36.03 16.15 -20.73
N PHE A 374 35.15 16.68 -21.57
CA PHE A 374 33.69 16.54 -21.43
C PHE A 374 33.23 15.07 -21.49
N VAL A 375 33.78 14.25 -22.39
CA VAL A 375 33.43 12.82 -22.49
C VAL A 375 33.84 12.04 -21.23
N GLU A 376 34.98 12.36 -20.62
CA GLU A 376 35.37 11.76 -19.34
C GLU A 376 34.44 12.22 -18.21
N GLU A 377 34.03 13.48 -18.19
CA GLU A 377 33.05 14.01 -17.23
C GLU A 377 31.69 13.31 -17.34
N VAL A 378 31.16 13.13 -18.56
CA VAL A 378 29.91 12.40 -18.81
C VAL A 378 29.98 10.96 -18.29
N LYS A 379 31.12 10.26 -18.44
CA LYS A 379 31.29 8.90 -17.91
C LYS A 379 31.20 8.87 -16.38
N THR A 380 31.81 9.85 -15.70
CA THR A 380 31.70 9.93 -14.23
C THR A 380 30.26 10.18 -13.79
N LYS A 381 29.49 10.93 -14.58
CA LYS A 381 28.09 11.23 -14.31
C LYS A 381 27.14 10.07 -14.64
N GLU A 382 27.52 9.17 -15.54
CA GLU A 382 26.83 7.89 -15.74
C GLU A 382 26.80 7.05 -14.45
N GLU A 383 27.92 7.00 -13.73
CA GLU A 383 27.98 6.33 -12.42
C GLU A 383 27.06 7.02 -11.41
N ASP A 384 27.02 8.36 -11.39
CA ASP A 384 26.12 9.10 -10.50
C ASP A 384 24.64 8.86 -10.84
N MET A 385 24.27 8.73 -12.11
CA MET A 385 22.92 8.35 -12.54
C MET A 385 22.52 6.97 -11.99
N THR A 386 23.39 5.96 -12.13
CA THR A 386 23.09 4.62 -11.60
C THR A 386 22.92 4.60 -10.08
N LYS A 387 23.75 5.39 -9.37
CA LYS A 387 23.61 5.56 -7.93
C LYS A 387 22.31 6.31 -7.58
N LEU A 388 21.84 7.25 -8.42
CA LEU A 388 20.59 7.99 -8.20
C LEU A 388 19.38 7.06 -8.34
N THR A 389 19.34 6.22 -9.38
CA THR A 389 18.35 5.15 -9.54
C THR A 389 18.37 4.22 -8.32
N LYS A 390 19.55 3.80 -7.86
CA LYS A 390 19.70 2.94 -6.68
C LYS A 390 19.09 3.56 -5.42
N THR A 391 19.29 4.86 -5.17
CA THR A 391 18.70 5.54 -4.01
C THR A 391 17.16 5.62 -4.09
N ALA A 392 16.60 5.76 -5.29
CA ALA A 392 15.14 5.73 -5.49
C ALA A 392 14.56 4.32 -5.24
N ASP A 393 15.23 3.28 -5.73
CA ASP A 393 14.85 1.89 -5.48
C ASP A 393 14.92 1.54 -3.98
N GLU A 394 15.97 1.97 -3.29
CA GLU A 394 16.12 1.78 -1.84
C GLU A 394 14.98 2.46 -1.07
N PHE A 395 14.62 3.69 -1.41
CA PHE A 395 13.47 4.38 -0.82
C PHE A 395 12.17 3.57 -1.03
N LYS A 396 11.96 3.04 -2.24
CA LYS A 396 10.77 2.26 -2.58
C LYS A 396 10.69 0.97 -1.78
N GLU A 397 11.80 0.24 -1.65
CA GLU A 397 11.90 -0.98 -0.85
C GLU A 397 11.64 -0.70 0.63
N GLN A 398 12.31 0.31 1.22
CA GLN A 398 12.12 0.68 2.63
C GLN A 398 10.69 1.14 2.91
N SER A 399 10.08 1.88 1.98
CA SER A 399 8.67 2.30 2.10
C SER A 399 7.69 1.14 2.05
N GLN A 400 7.97 0.12 1.24
CA GLN A 400 7.17 -1.11 1.19
C GLN A 400 7.36 -1.95 2.46
N GLU A 401 8.59 -2.04 2.98
CA GLU A 401 8.87 -2.72 4.25
C GLU A 401 8.10 -2.06 5.39
N PHE A 402 8.12 -0.72 5.48
CA PHE A 402 7.34 0.04 6.46
C PHE A 402 5.84 -0.27 6.36
N GLU A 403 5.28 -0.27 5.15
CA GLU A 403 3.85 -0.60 4.93
C GLU A 403 3.52 -2.02 5.40
N ARG A 404 4.40 -3.00 5.14
CA ARG A 404 4.23 -4.39 5.59
C ARG A 404 4.25 -4.52 7.10
N ASP A 405 5.10 -3.77 7.79
CA ASP A 405 5.13 -3.75 9.25
C ASP A 405 3.85 -3.17 9.84
N VAL A 406 3.35 -2.07 9.27
CA VAL A 406 2.06 -1.48 9.68
C VAL A 406 0.92 -2.47 9.46
N GLU A 407 0.91 -3.20 8.35
CA GLU A 407 -0.12 -4.21 8.06
C GLU A 407 -0.02 -5.44 8.98
N ALA A 408 1.20 -5.89 9.27
CA ALA A 408 1.44 -6.95 10.26
C ALA A 408 0.95 -6.52 11.65
N TYR A 409 1.14 -5.24 12.00
CA TYR A 409 0.65 -4.65 13.24
C TYR A 409 -0.88 -4.56 13.27
N ARG A 410 -1.54 -4.12 12.19
CA ARG A 410 -3.02 -4.13 12.06
C ARG A 410 -3.59 -5.53 12.22
N THR A 411 -2.95 -6.52 11.60
CA THR A 411 -3.35 -7.93 11.69
C THR A 411 -3.26 -8.42 13.13
N ARG A 412 -2.19 -8.05 13.86
CA ARG A 412 -2.02 -8.37 15.28
C ARG A 412 -3.12 -7.76 16.15
N LEU A 413 -3.59 -6.56 15.80
CA LEU A 413 -4.66 -5.85 16.51
C LEU A 413 -6.08 -6.21 16.03
N GLN A 414 -6.23 -7.07 15.01
CA GLN A 414 -7.52 -7.42 14.39
C GLN A 414 -8.30 -6.20 13.87
N ILE A 415 -7.61 -5.13 13.48
CA ILE A 415 -8.22 -3.92 12.92
C ILE A 415 -8.39 -4.11 11.41
N LEU A 416 -9.59 -3.85 10.87
CA LEU A 416 -9.82 -3.89 9.43
C LEU A 416 -8.92 -2.85 8.71
N PRO A 417 -8.38 -3.17 7.51
CA PRO A 417 -7.63 -2.20 6.72
C PRO A 417 -8.46 -0.93 6.49
N THR A 418 -7.92 0.24 6.81
CA THR A 418 -8.54 1.53 6.48
C THR A 418 -8.60 1.70 4.96
N ILE A 419 -9.72 2.23 4.46
CA ILE A 419 -9.88 2.61 3.04
C ILE A 419 -8.75 3.58 2.70
N ARG A 420 -7.88 3.18 1.77
CA ARG A 420 -6.64 3.87 1.42
C ARG A 420 -6.95 5.25 0.81
N GLU A 421 -6.28 6.30 1.27
CA GLU A 421 -5.97 7.42 0.40
C GLU A 421 -5.04 6.90 -0.70
N GLU A 422 -5.28 7.29 -1.96
CA GLU A 422 -4.45 6.89 -3.09
C GLU A 422 -2.99 7.23 -2.78
N ALA A 423 -2.17 6.19 -2.62
CA ALA A 423 -0.76 6.38 -2.32
C ALA A 423 -0.15 7.23 -3.43
N GLU A 424 0.66 8.22 -3.05
CA GLU A 424 1.53 8.94 -3.99
C GLU A 424 2.52 7.93 -4.56
N ILE A 425 2.20 7.37 -5.72
CA ILE A 425 3.04 6.42 -6.46
C ILE A 425 3.53 7.15 -7.71
N GLY A 426 4.81 6.97 -8.05
CA GLY A 426 5.36 7.48 -9.31
C GLY A 426 6.05 8.84 -9.27
N ILE A 427 6.05 9.60 -8.16
CA ILE A 427 6.73 10.91 -8.11
C ILE A 427 8.24 10.76 -8.40
N LEU A 428 8.91 9.83 -7.71
CA LEU A 428 10.33 9.57 -7.93
C LEU A 428 10.60 9.02 -9.33
N ASP A 429 9.68 8.20 -9.86
CA ASP A 429 9.80 7.62 -11.20
C ASP A 429 9.69 8.74 -12.27
N GLU A 430 8.76 9.69 -12.12
CA GLU A 430 8.60 10.87 -12.99
C GLU A 430 9.84 11.79 -12.98
N GLU A 431 10.40 12.06 -11.80
CA GLU A 431 11.63 12.87 -11.67
C GLU A 431 12.84 12.15 -12.30
N LEU A 432 12.94 10.83 -12.15
CA LEU A 432 13.98 10.02 -12.80
C LEU A 432 13.83 10.03 -14.32
N GLU A 433 12.63 9.82 -14.85
CA GLU A 433 12.36 9.86 -16.29
C GLU A 433 12.74 11.22 -16.90
N SER A 434 12.43 12.33 -16.20
CA SER A 434 12.80 13.69 -16.61
C SER A 434 14.32 13.84 -16.74
N ILE A 435 15.07 13.42 -15.71
CA ILE A 435 16.53 13.52 -15.70
C ILE A 435 17.18 12.56 -16.71
N GLU A 436 16.66 11.34 -16.86
CA GLU A 436 17.13 10.37 -17.85
C GLU A 436 16.94 10.89 -19.28
N ALA A 437 15.83 11.59 -19.55
CA ALA A 437 15.59 12.23 -20.84
C ALA A 437 16.64 13.34 -21.12
N LYS A 438 16.87 14.24 -20.15
CA LYS A 438 17.93 15.27 -20.26
C LYS A 438 19.31 14.65 -20.45
N TYR A 439 19.66 13.61 -19.70
CA TYR A 439 20.92 12.89 -19.82
C TYR A 439 21.07 12.21 -21.19
N LYS A 440 19.98 11.61 -21.70
CA LYS A 440 19.96 11.01 -23.04
C LYS A 440 20.22 12.05 -24.11
N ASP A 441 19.71 13.27 -23.99
CA ASP A 441 19.98 14.35 -24.95
C ASP A 441 21.46 14.78 -24.93
N VAL A 442 22.06 14.92 -23.73
CA VAL A 442 23.50 15.20 -23.56
C VAL A 442 24.35 14.04 -24.12
N SER A 443 23.94 12.81 -23.89
CA SER A 443 24.61 11.60 -24.41
C SER A 443 24.43 11.45 -25.93
N LEU A 444 23.27 11.81 -26.49
CA LEU A 444 23.04 11.81 -27.94
C LEU A 444 23.84 12.91 -28.64
N ALA A 445 24.12 14.04 -27.98
CA ALA A 445 25.05 15.05 -28.47
C ALA A 445 26.49 14.51 -28.65
N LYS A 446 26.90 13.48 -27.88
CA LYS A 446 28.14 12.70 -28.10
C LYS A 446 28.13 11.97 -29.45
N VAL A 447 26.95 11.55 -29.89
CA VAL A 447 26.75 10.78 -31.12
C VAL A 447 26.51 11.69 -32.31
N THR A 448 25.97 12.90 -32.17
CA THR A 448 25.62 13.76 -33.31
C THR A 448 26.64 14.87 -33.62
N SER A 449 27.56 15.20 -32.71
CA SER A 449 28.42 16.40 -32.81
C SER A 449 29.72 16.29 -33.63
N HIS A 450 29.90 15.31 -34.51
CA HIS A 450 31.11 15.25 -35.35
C HIS A 450 30.82 15.54 -36.82
N GLU A 451 31.25 16.72 -37.28
CA GLU A 451 31.54 16.97 -38.70
C GLU A 451 32.70 16.07 -39.15
N LEU A 452 32.40 14.81 -39.48
CA LEU A 452 33.36 13.83 -39.99
C LEU A 452 33.59 14.01 -41.49
N GLY A 453 34.85 13.90 -41.94
CA GLY A 453 35.22 13.89 -43.37
C GLY A 453 36.23 14.93 -43.84
N LYS A 454 36.83 15.72 -42.94
CA LYS A 454 37.70 16.86 -43.31
C LYS A 454 39.19 16.64 -43.01
N ILE A 455 39.57 15.58 -42.27
CA ILE A 455 40.95 15.36 -41.81
C ILE A 455 41.46 13.94 -42.22
N PRO A 456 42.38 13.84 -43.19
CA PRO A 456 42.81 12.55 -43.79
C PRO A 456 43.46 11.52 -42.86
N GLY A 457 43.97 11.94 -41.70
CA GLY A 457 44.54 11.03 -40.70
C GLY A 457 43.51 10.51 -39.69
N LYS A 458 42.49 11.32 -39.39
CA LYS A 458 41.47 11.03 -38.38
C LYS A 458 40.36 10.13 -38.93
N ASP A 459 39.95 10.37 -40.17
CA ASP A 459 38.89 9.59 -40.83
C ASP A 459 39.25 8.10 -40.94
N LYS A 460 40.54 7.73 -41.02
CA LYS A 460 40.99 6.32 -41.01
C LYS A 460 40.89 5.68 -39.63
N GLN A 461 41.27 6.40 -38.57
CA GLN A 461 41.16 5.92 -37.19
C GLN A 461 39.70 5.85 -36.75
N ASP A 462 38.88 6.81 -37.15
CA ASP A 462 37.45 6.84 -36.88
C ASP A 462 36.73 5.70 -37.63
N LEU A 463 37.13 5.37 -38.86
CA LEU A 463 36.62 4.19 -39.59
C LEU A 463 36.98 2.87 -38.88
N GLU A 464 38.22 2.72 -38.41
CA GLU A 464 38.65 1.54 -37.65
C GLU A 464 37.89 1.41 -36.32
N ALA A 465 37.67 2.53 -35.61
CA ALA A 465 36.86 2.55 -34.39
C ALA A 465 35.39 2.19 -34.67
N VAL A 466 34.79 2.74 -35.72
CA VAL A 466 33.41 2.41 -36.14
C VAL A 466 33.28 0.93 -36.54
N ARG A 467 34.28 0.36 -37.22
CA ARG A 467 34.29 -1.07 -37.56
C ARG A 467 34.43 -1.97 -36.33
N THR A 468 35.23 -1.57 -35.35
CA THR A 468 35.33 -2.27 -34.05
C THR A 468 33.99 -2.26 -33.33
N ILE A 469 33.37 -1.08 -33.18
CA ILE A 469 32.05 -0.93 -32.54
C ILE A 469 30.98 -1.74 -33.29
N LYS A 470 30.99 -1.73 -34.63
CA LYS A 470 30.11 -2.57 -35.44
C LYS A 470 30.32 -4.05 -35.18
N SER A 471 31.57 -4.51 -35.07
CA SER A 471 31.88 -5.92 -34.78
C SER A 471 31.42 -6.35 -33.38
N GLU A 472 31.54 -5.47 -32.38
CA GLU A 472 31.03 -5.69 -31.03
C GLU A 472 29.50 -5.74 -31.02
N LEU A 473 28.84 -4.84 -31.76
CA LEU A 473 27.38 -4.80 -31.90
C LEU A 473 26.82 -6.02 -32.63
N ILE A 474 27.52 -6.53 -33.64
CA ILE A 474 27.22 -7.82 -34.28
C ILE A 474 27.43 -8.98 -33.28
N GLY A 475 28.43 -8.89 -32.40
CA GLY A 475 28.60 -9.82 -31.27
C GLY A 475 27.41 -9.79 -30.30
N HIS A 476 26.81 -8.62 -30.06
CA HIS A 476 25.59 -8.46 -29.27
C HIS A 476 24.35 -9.06 -29.96
N GLU A 477 24.31 -9.16 -31.30
CA GLU A 477 23.21 -9.81 -32.04
C GLU A 477 23.07 -11.29 -31.67
N ARG A 478 24.20 -11.97 -31.44
CA ARG A 478 24.20 -13.36 -30.94
C ARG A 478 23.60 -13.45 -29.54
N ARG A 479 23.95 -12.52 -28.65
CA ARG A 479 23.39 -12.45 -27.29
C ARG A 479 21.89 -12.10 -27.31
N LEU A 480 21.45 -11.27 -28.25
CA LEU A 480 20.04 -10.98 -28.46
C LEU A 480 19.26 -12.18 -28.96
N LYS A 481 19.84 -13.01 -29.83
CA LYS A 481 19.25 -14.31 -30.25
C LYS A 481 19.15 -15.29 -29.08
N GLU A 482 20.17 -15.34 -28.22
CA GLU A 482 20.14 -16.13 -26.99
C GLU A 482 19.08 -15.60 -25.99
N LEU A 483 18.92 -14.27 -25.90
CA LEU A 483 17.89 -13.63 -25.10
C LEU A 483 16.48 -13.90 -25.67
N THR A 484 16.26 -13.78 -26.98
CA THR A 484 14.96 -14.06 -27.64
C THR A 484 14.56 -15.50 -27.45
N THR A 485 15.48 -16.45 -27.65
CA THR A 485 15.20 -17.86 -27.39
C THR A 485 14.96 -18.16 -25.91
N ALA A 486 15.60 -17.43 -24.98
CA ALA A 486 15.31 -17.53 -23.56
C ALA A 486 13.95 -16.92 -23.19
N GLY A 487 13.60 -15.77 -23.77
CA GLY A 487 12.31 -15.10 -23.63
C GLY A 487 11.16 -15.93 -24.19
N GLU A 488 11.33 -16.56 -25.36
CA GLU A 488 10.37 -17.51 -25.94
C GLU A 488 10.15 -18.73 -25.03
N ARG A 489 11.22 -19.27 -24.43
CA ARG A 489 11.11 -20.37 -23.46
C ARG A 489 10.39 -19.93 -22.18
N LEU A 490 10.67 -18.70 -21.72
CA LEU A 490 9.97 -18.13 -20.57
C LEU A 490 8.50 -17.91 -20.88
N MET A 491 8.17 -17.38 -22.07
CA MET A 491 6.79 -17.20 -22.53
C MET A 491 6.07 -18.55 -22.64
N GLU A 492 6.72 -19.59 -23.16
CA GLU A 492 6.12 -20.94 -23.20
C GLU A 492 5.89 -21.47 -21.78
N GLY A 493 6.84 -21.29 -20.86
CA GLY A 493 6.67 -21.66 -19.45
C GLY A 493 5.59 -20.86 -18.71
N LEU A 494 5.45 -19.56 -18.99
CA LEU A 494 4.40 -18.70 -18.43
C LEU A 494 3.02 -19.09 -18.98
N LYS A 495 2.95 -19.51 -20.24
CA LYS A 495 1.74 -20.03 -20.89
C LYS A 495 1.33 -21.39 -20.33
N GLU A 496 2.28 -22.29 -20.09
CA GLU A 496 2.06 -23.56 -19.39
C GLU A 496 1.60 -23.34 -17.94
N ALA A 497 2.10 -22.29 -17.27
CA ALA A 497 1.71 -21.90 -15.92
C ALA A 497 0.40 -21.09 -15.83
N GLY A 498 -0.23 -20.73 -16.96
CA GLY A 498 -1.48 -19.97 -17.00
C GLY A 498 -1.35 -18.47 -16.65
N LEU A 499 -0.14 -17.92 -16.63
CA LEU A 499 0.15 -16.52 -16.30
C LEU A 499 0.14 -15.64 -17.57
N THR A 500 -1.03 -15.51 -18.19
CA THR A 500 -1.15 -14.86 -19.51
C THR A 500 -0.93 -13.35 -19.50
N TRP A 501 -1.06 -12.70 -18.35
CA TRP A 501 -0.88 -11.25 -18.23
C TRP A 501 0.59 -10.82 -18.30
N LEU A 502 1.53 -11.69 -17.89
CA LEU A 502 2.97 -11.42 -17.90
C LEU A 502 3.62 -11.68 -19.28
N LEU A 503 2.88 -12.30 -20.20
CA LEU A 503 3.35 -12.59 -21.56
C LEU A 503 3.57 -11.30 -22.36
N ASP A 504 2.69 -10.32 -22.18
CA ASP A 504 2.72 -9.06 -22.92
C ASP A 504 3.93 -8.20 -22.51
N ASP A 505 4.19 -8.10 -21.20
CA ASP A 505 5.35 -7.40 -20.65
C ASP A 505 6.67 -8.00 -21.13
N VAL A 506 6.80 -9.34 -21.09
CA VAL A 506 7.99 -10.03 -21.57
C VAL A 506 8.15 -9.87 -23.08
N HIS A 507 7.05 -9.90 -23.84
CA HIS A 507 7.11 -9.70 -25.28
C HIS A 507 7.55 -8.28 -25.66
N SER A 508 6.97 -7.26 -25.03
CA SER A 508 7.29 -5.84 -25.25
C SER A 508 8.75 -5.53 -24.96
N VAL A 509 9.30 -5.98 -23.83
CA VAL A 509 10.72 -5.76 -23.49
C VAL A 509 11.66 -6.40 -24.53
N MET A 510 11.27 -7.55 -25.07
CA MET A 510 12.05 -8.28 -26.05
C MET A 510 12.00 -7.64 -27.44
N GLU A 511 10.83 -7.12 -27.83
CA GLU A 511 10.63 -6.40 -29.09
C GLU A 511 11.35 -5.05 -29.07
N ASP A 512 11.18 -4.25 -28.00
CA ASP A 512 11.86 -2.97 -27.81
C ASP A 512 13.39 -3.13 -27.88
N ARG A 513 13.93 -4.16 -27.23
CA ARG A 513 15.39 -4.40 -27.23
C ARG A 513 15.92 -4.82 -28.60
N ALA A 514 15.13 -5.54 -29.38
CA ALA A 514 15.47 -5.92 -30.75
C ALA A 514 15.41 -4.72 -31.71
N GLU A 515 14.38 -3.87 -31.57
CA GLU A 515 14.24 -2.64 -32.36
C GLU A 515 15.39 -1.66 -32.10
N GLN A 516 15.75 -1.44 -30.83
CA GLN A 516 16.88 -0.58 -30.45
C GLN A 516 18.20 -1.06 -31.06
N HIS A 517 18.47 -2.37 -31.04
CA HIS A 517 19.69 -2.93 -31.62
C HIS A 517 19.74 -2.81 -33.15
N SER A 518 18.60 -3.06 -33.81
CA SER A 518 18.45 -2.88 -35.26
C SER A 518 18.68 -1.43 -35.68
N ALA A 519 18.07 -0.47 -34.95
CA ALA A 519 18.23 0.96 -35.20
C ALA A 519 19.70 1.40 -35.05
N LEU A 520 20.41 0.92 -34.03
CA LEU A 520 21.83 1.20 -33.83
C LEU A 520 22.70 0.60 -34.94
N LEU A 521 22.43 -0.62 -35.39
CA LEU A 521 23.14 -1.23 -36.52
C LEU A 521 22.94 -0.44 -37.82
N GLN A 522 21.73 0.04 -38.08
CA GLN A 522 21.44 0.85 -39.26
C GLN A 522 22.18 2.19 -39.21
N GLN A 523 22.20 2.86 -38.06
CA GLN A 523 22.91 4.13 -37.86
C GLN A 523 24.43 3.98 -37.98
N ILE A 524 25.01 2.94 -37.39
CA ILE A 524 26.45 2.64 -37.51
C ILE A 524 26.81 2.24 -38.95
N GLY A 525 25.96 1.49 -39.63
CA GLY A 525 26.13 1.15 -41.04
C GLY A 525 26.15 2.38 -41.94
N ALA A 526 25.19 3.29 -41.75
CA ALA A 526 25.16 4.57 -42.48
C ALA A 526 26.41 5.42 -42.22
N ARG A 527 26.94 5.40 -40.99
CA ARG A 527 28.19 6.07 -40.63
C ARG A 527 29.42 5.47 -41.29
N GLU A 528 29.53 4.14 -41.34
CA GLU A 528 30.64 3.47 -42.01
C GLU A 528 30.67 3.81 -43.50
N GLU A 529 29.51 3.78 -44.17
CA GLU A 529 29.39 4.14 -45.59
C GLU A 529 29.81 5.60 -45.84
N GLN A 530 29.38 6.53 -44.98
CA GLN A 530 29.77 7.94 -45.07
C GLN A 530 31.29 8.15 -44.89
N LEU A 531 31.91 7.43 -43.97
CA LEU A 531 33.37 7.48 -43.73
C LEU A 531 34.15 6.86 -44.89
N ASP A 532 33.72 5.71 -45.41
CA ASP A 532 34.35 5.05 -46.57
C ASP A 532 34.25 5.95 -47.82
N LEU A 533 33.11 6.59 -48.05
CA LEU A 533 32.95 7.57 -49.14
C LEU A 533 33.92 8.74 -48.98
N SER A 534 34.00 9.36 -47.78
CA SER A 534 34.92 10.46 -47.52
C SER A 534 36.40 10.07 -47.73
N LEU A 535 36.82 8.93 -47.18
CA LEU A 535 38.17 8.41 -47.36
C LEU A 535 38.51 8.12 -48.82
N SER A 536 37.54 7.61 -49.59
CA SER A 536 37.73 7.39 -51.03
C SER A 536 37.93 8.72 -51.79
N HIS A 537 37.16 9.75 -51.45
CA HIS A 537 37.30 11.08 -52.04
C HIS A 537 38.66 11.70 -51.71
N GLN A 538 39.11 11.57 -50.46
CA GLN A 538 40.42 12.06 -50.03
C GLN A 538 41.59 11.30 -50.67
N HIS A 539 41.50 9.97 -50.75
CA HIS A 539 42.51 9.15 -51.41
C HIS A 539 42.64 9.50 -52.90
N ASN A 540 41.51 9.66 -53.60
CA ASN A 540 41.48 10.07 -55.00
C ASN A 540 42.10 11.47 -55.20
N ALA A 541 41.88 12.40 -54.27
CA ALA A 541 42.50 13.72 -54.32
C ALA A 541 44.02 13.66 -54.07
N ALA A 542 44.47 12.84 -53.12
CA ALA A 542 45.89 12.65 -52.81
C ALA A 542 46.66 12.05 -54.00
N THR A 543 46.17 10.94 -54.58
CA THR A 543 46.80 10.29 -55.74
C THR A 543 46.91 11.23 -56.94
N ARG A 544 45.91 12.11 -57.14
CA ARG A 544 45.96 13.15 -58.18
C ARG A 544 47.02 14.22 -57.90
N LEU A 545 47.20 14.63 -56.63
CA LEU A 545 48.22 15.60 -56.25
C LEU A 545 49.63 15.03 -56.38
N ASP A 546 49.84 13.76 -56.01
CA ASP A 546 51.14 13.10 -56.16
C ASP A 546 51.53 12.98 -57.65
N ALA A 547 50.57 12.63 -58.52
CA ALA A 547 50.81 12.59 -59.96
C ALA A 547 51.19 13.97 -60.53
N VAL A 548 50.57 15.04 -60.03
CA VAL A 548 50.94 16.43 -60.41
C VAL A 548 52.31 16.80 -59.85
N LEU A 549 52.64 16.41 -58.62
CA LEU A 549 53.95 16.66 -58.00
C LEU A 549 55.07 15.95 -58.78
N ASP A 550 54.92 14.67 -59.09
CA ASP A 550 55.86 13.88 -59.88
C ASP A 550 56.06 14.48 -61.28
N MET A 551 54.99 14.98 -61.89
CA MET A 551 55.09 15.68 -63.17
C MET A 551 55.89 16.98 -63.03
N VAL A 552 55.60 17.80 -62.02
CA VAL A 552 56.32 19.06 -61.78
C VAL A 552 57.80 18.80 -61.49
N GLN A 553 58.12 17.80 -60.68
CA GLN A 553 59.50 17.43 -60.38
C GLN A 553 60.24 16.93 -61.63
N ARG A 554 59.60 16.10 -62.47
CA ARG A 554 60.16 15.68 -63.76
C ARG A 554 60.38 16.86 -64.70
N ALA A 555 59.40 17.76 -64.80
CA ALA A 555 59.48 18.98 -65.59
C ALA A 555 60.63 19.90 -65.12
N GLU A 556 60.77 20.07 -63.80
CA GLU A 556 61.84 20.86 -63.20
C GLU A 556 63.22 20.25 -63.46
N HIS A 557 63.36 18.93 -63.30
CA HIS A 557 64.60 18.23 -63.63
C HIS A 557 64.94 18.36 -65.12
N GLN A 558 63.96 18.21 -66.00
CA GLN A 558 64.15 18.38 -67.44
C GLN A 558 64.60 19.80 -67.77
N LEU A 559 63.92 20.83 -67.26
CA LEU A 559 64.30 22.24 -67.44
C LEU A 559 65.70 22.55 -66.92
N LYS A 560 66.11 21.99 -65.77
CA LYS A 560 67.47 22.13 -65.25
C LYS A 560 68.52 21.42 -66.11
N SER A 561 68.14 20.36 -66.81
CA SER A 561 69.02 19.56 -67.67
C SER A 561 69.12 20.07 -69.13
N VAL A 562 68.27 21.02 -69.54
CA VAL A 562 68.37 21.63 -70.87
C VAL A 562 69.67 22.47 -70.94
N GLY A 563 70.68 21.91 -71.62
CA GLY A 563 71.89 22.63 -71.99
C GLY A 563 71.63 23.70 -73.07
N ALA A 564 72.67 24.47 -73.43
CA ALA A 564 72.56 25.52 -74.44
C ALA A 564 71.92 25.01 -75.76
N ILE A 565 71.08 25.86 -76.37
CA ILE A 565 70.34 25.58 -77.59
C ILE A 565 71.27 25.04 -78.67
N SER A 566 70.94 23.90 -79.28
CA SER A 566 71.79 23.29 -80.31
C SER A 566 71.79 24.13 -81.59
N LEU A 567 72.97 24.35 -82.17
CA LEU A 567 73.13 25.02 -83.48
C LEU A 567 72.89 24.06 -84.67
N ASP A 568 72.71 22.76 -84.39
CA ASP A 568 72.40 21.74 -85.37
C ASP A 568 70.87 21.63 -85.56
N LYS A 569 70.41 21.68 -86.82
CA LYS A 569 68.99 21.75 -87.17
C LYS A 569 68.20 20.51 -86.75
N GLU A 570 68.80 19.32 -86.82
CA GLU A 570 68.13 18.08 -86.40
C GLU A 570 68.00 18.03 -84.87
N ARG A 571 69.08 18.34 -84.14
CA ARG A 571 69.06 18.39 -82.67
C ARG A 571 68.18 19.51 -82.12
N LEU A 572 68.10 20.65 -82.80
CA LEU A 572 67.17 21.73 -82.46
C LEU A 572 65.71 21.29 -82.68
N ALA A 573 65.43 20.52 -83.73
CA ALA A 573 64.10 19.97 -83.98
C ALA A 573 63.69 18.96 -82.89
N ASP A 574 64.61 18.10 -82.46
CA ASP A 574 64.40 17.18 -81.35
C ASP A 574 64.16 17.93 -80.02
N GLN A 575 65.00 18.93 -79.70
CA GLN A 575 64.81 19.80 -78.53
C GLN A 575 63.45 20.53 -78.56
N LEU A 576 63.02 21.01 -79.73
CA LEU A 576 61.72 21.67 -79.89
C LEU A 576 60.55 20.69 -79.77
N GLN A 577 60.70 19.45 -80.26
CA GLN A 577 59.70 18.40 -80.14
C GLN A 577 59.54 17.95 -78.68
N GLU A 578 60.64 17.77 -77.95
CA GLU A 578 60.63 17.48 -76.51
C GLU A 578 59.96 18.61 -75.72
N GLN A 579 60.28 19.88 -76.03
CA GLN A 579 59.64 21.04 -75.42
C GLN A 579 58.13 21.13 -75.74
N ARG A 580 57.70 20.70 -76.92
CA ARG A 580 56.27 20.64 -77.29
C ARG A 580 55.54 19.54 -76.53
N LEU A 581 56.14 18.36 -76.42
CA LEU A 581 55.62 17.24 -75.62
C LEU A 581 55.47 17.65 -74.14
N MET A 582 56.50 18.27 -73.59
CA MET A 582 56.49 18.80 -72.22
C MET A 582 55.37 19.85 -72.01
N ASN A 583 55.20 20.79 -72.95
CA ASN A 583 54.12 21.78 -72.86
C ASN A 583 52.72 21.15 -73.00
N ALA A 584 52.58 20.11 -73.82
CA ALA A 584 51.33 19.36 -73.95
C ALA A 584 50.98 18.65 -72.64
N ASP A 585 51.95 17.96 -72.01
CA ASP A 585 51.78 17.29 -70.72
C ASP A 585 51.43 18.26 -69.59
N ILE A 586 52.12 19.41 -69.51
CA ILE A 586 51.81 20.48 -68.54
C ILE A 586 50.40 21.03 -68.76
N SER A 587 49.98 21.24 -70.02
CA SER A 587 48.67 21.77 -70.34
C SER A 587 47.53 20.80 -70.00
N SER A 588 47.71 19.50 -70.24
CA SER A 588 46.75 18.44 -69.89
C SER A 588 46.58 18.33 -68.37
N ASN A 589 47.69 18.31 -67.64
CA ASN A 589 47.67 18.21 -66.18
C ASN A 589 47.27 19.52 -65.48
N LYS A 590 47.33 20.68 -66.16
CA LYS A 590 46.74 21.92 -65.65
C LYS A 590 45.22 21.82 -65.47
N ALA A 591 44.53 21.10 -66.37
CA ALA A 591 43.11 20.82 -66.25
C ALA A 591 42.83 19.87 -65.07
N ALA A 592 43.63 18.80 -64.93
CA ALA A 592 43.55 17.83 -63.84
C ALA A 592 43.89 18.44 -62.45
N GLY A 593 44.86 19.34 -62.41
CA GLY A 593 45.17 20.14 -61.23
C GLY A 593 44.01 21.06 -60.86
N ALA A 594 43.44 21.78 -61.83
CA ALA A 594 42.32 22.70 -61.59
C ALA A 594 41.03 22.01 -61.12
N THR A 595 40.80 20.75 -61.49
CA THR A 595 39.71 19.92 -60.93
C THR A 595 40.06 19.42 -59.53
N SER A 596 41.28 18.93 -59.29
CA SER A 596 41.73 18.54 -57.93
C SER A 596 41.67 19.72 -56.93
N TRP A 597 42.08 20.92 -57.34
CA TRP A 597 41.95 22.14 -56.55
C TRP A 597 40.49 22.54 -56.33
N ARG A 598 39.58 22.21 -57.25
CA ARG A 598 38.13 22.42 -57.09
C ARG A 598 37.52 21.43 -56.10
N ASP A 599 37.83 20.14 -56.26
CA ASP A 599 37.39 19.06 -55.37
C ASP A 599 37.89 19.31 -53.93
N ARG A 600 39.16 19.68 -53.79
CA ARG A 600 39.74 20.06 -52.49
C ARG A 600 39.14 21.37 -51.96
N ARG A 601 38.75 22.31 -52.81
CA ARG A 601 38.09 23.56 -52.39
C ARG A 601 36.61 23.32 -52.02
N SER A 602 35.91 22.38 -52.63
CA SER A 602 34.53 22.02 -52.26
C SER A 602 34.48 21.22 -50.97
N ILE A 603 35.47 20.36 -50.70
CA ILE A 603 35.65 19.69 -49.39
C ILE A 603 35.82 20.72 -48.25
N TRP A 604 36.33 21.92 -48.56
CA TRP A 604 36.63 22.97 -47.59
C TRP A 604 35.69 24.19 -47.63
N ARG A 605 34.72 24.27 -48.55
CA ARG A 605 33.93 25.50 -48.75
C ARG A 605 32.44 25.21 -48.93
N ASP A 606 31.72 25.26 -47.80
CA ASP A 606 30.31 25.67 -47.69
C ASP A 606 30.15 26.58 -46.44
N PRO A 607 29.11 27.44 -46.31
CA PRO A 607 29.27 28.89 -46.21
C PRO A 607 29.35 29.45 -44.78
N GLN A 608 29.38 28.62 -43.74
CA GLN A 608 29.31 29.09 -42.35
C GLN A 608 30.65 29.39 -41.69
N THR A 609 31.77 29.04 -42.31
CA THR A 609 33.07 29.61 -41.90
C THR A 609 33.18 31.02 -42.48
N GLY A 610 33.18 32.04 -41.61
CA GLY A 610 33.19 33.48 -41.92
C GLY A 610 34.35 34.02 -42.78
N ALA A 611 35.07 33.17 -43.51
CA ALA A 611 36.11 33.54 -44.46
C ALA A 611 35.56 34.20 -45.74
N SER A 612 34.30 33.95 -46.11
CA SER A 612 33.69 34.53 -47.33
C SER A 612 33.48 36.06 -47.23
N GLN A 613 33.26 36.60 -46.03
CA GLN A 613 33.15 38.05 -45.82
C GLN A 613 34.50 38.78 -45.92
N ARG A 614 35.62 38.11 -45.58
CA ARG A 614 36.97 38.71 -45.68
C ARG A 614 37.52 38.76 -47.11
N GLU A 615 37.14 37.81 -47.98
CA GLU A 615 37.51 37.86 -49.41
C GLU A 615 36.63 38.85 -50.21
N ALA A 616 35.36 39.02 -49.85
CA ALA A 616 34.49 40.04 -50.46
C ALA A 616 34.93 41.48 -50.10
N GLY A 617 35.34 41.72 -48.84
CA GLY A 617 35.87 43.01 -48.39
C GLY A 617 37.24 43.39 -49.02
N ARG A 618 38.09 42.40 -49.32
CA ARG A 618 39.38 42.62 -50.03
C ARG A 618 39.22 42.85 -51.52
N ARG A 619 38.19 42.29 -52.17
CA ARG A 619 37.88 42.59 -53.58
C ARG A 619 37.27 43.97 -53.78
N ALA A 620 36.57 44.52 -52.78
CA ALA A 620 36.05 45.89 -52.81
C ALA A 620 37.15 46.95 -52.65
N THR A 621 38.16 46.70 -51.81
CA THR A 621 39.29 47.63 -51.61
C THR A 621 40.27 47.67 -52.79
N LEU A 622 40.37 46.62 -53.60
CA LEU A 622 41.23 46.60 -54.79
C LEU A 622 40.58 47.19 -56.06
N ARG A 623 39.25 47.35 -56.12
CA ARG A 623 38.59 48.09 -57.23
C ARG A 623 38.55 49.60 -57.02
N GLY A 624 38.78 50.10 -55.80
CA GLY A 624 38.83 51.53 -55.51
C GLY A 624 40.16 52.22 -55.82
N VAL A 625 41.16 51.50 -56.34
CA VAL A 625 42.53 52.02 -56.61
C VAL A 625 42.85 52.03 -58.12
N GLN A 626 41.84 51.89 -58.99
CA GLN A 626 42.03 52.03 -60.44
C GLN A 626 41.21 53.18 -61.09
N ASP A 627 40.52 54.01 -60.32
CA ASP A 627 39.83 55.22 -60.81
C ASP A 627 40.24 56.50 -60.05
N THR A 628 41.56 56.69 -59.87
CA THR A 628 42.23 57.98 -59.66
C THR A 628 43.59 57.91 -60.33
#